data_AF-A0A1V5RCF1-F1
#
_entry.id   AF-A0A1V5RCF1-F1
#
_cell.length_a   1.000
_cell.length_b   1.000
_cell.length_c   1.000
_cell.angle_alpha   90.00
_cell.angle_beta   90.00
_cell.angle_gamma   90.00
#
_symmetry.space_group_name_H-M   'P 1'
#
loop_
_entity.id
_entity.type
_entity.pdbx_description
1 polymer ?
#
loop_
_entity_poly.entity_id
_entity_poly.type
_entity_poly.pdbx_seq_one_letter_code
_entity_poly.pdbx_strand_id
1 'polypeptide(L)' 'MPIIGTAVHENFQFYKLEYGAGTNPGVWSYFDGRDQPVQGGQLGVLNAGALPPGVYSVRVVVVDTSGNFPPPCQTTIEIR' A
#
# COMPACT_ATOMS: atom_id res chain seq x y z
N MET A 1 -10.02 3.61 6.69
CA MET A 1 -8.91 3.23 7.58
C MET A 1 -7.62 3.85 7.08
N PRO A 2 -7.00 4.78 7.83
CA PRO A 2 -5.76 5.43 7.40
C PRO A 2 -4.58 4.45 7.43
N ILE A 3 -3.72 4.52 6.42
CA ILE A 3 -2.44 3.81 6.36
C ILE A 3 -1.33 4.82 6.63
N ILE A 4 -0.59 4.60 7.72
CA ILE A 4 0.50 5.47 8.16
C ILE A 4 1.83 4.77 7.90
N GLY A 5 2.81 5.48 7.36
CA GLY A 5 4.13 4.93 7.10
C GLY A 5 5.04 5.88 6.35
N THR A 6 6.03 5.28 5.69
CA THR A 6 7.05 5.99 4.92
C THR A 6 7.12 5.40 3.51
N ALA A 7 7.07 6.28 2.51
CA ALA A 7 7.23 5.97 1.10
C ALA A 7 8.22 6.99 0.50
N VAL A 8 9.50 6.64 0.53
CA VAL A 8 10.60 7.47 0.03
C VAL A 8 11.55 6.60 -0.79
N HIS A 9 12.19 7.22 -1.78
CA HIS A 9 13.26 6.60 -2.56
C HIS A 9 14.16 7.71 -3.12
N GLU A 10 15.43 7.42 -3.41
CA GLU A 10 16.36 8.40 -3.98
C GLU A 10 15.91 8.90 -5.36
N ASN A 11 15.42 7.98 -6.19
CA ASN A 11 14.88 8.24 -7.53
C ASN A 11 13.34 8.14 -7.53
N PHE A 12 12.68 8.65 -6.48
CA PHE A 12 11.24 8.49 -6.31
C PHE A 12 10.43 9.04 -7.49
N GLN A 13 9.51 8.23 -8.02
CA GLN A 13 8.53 8.68 -9.01
C GLN A 13 7.13 8.73 -8.40
N PHE A 14 6.66 7.61 -7.84
CA PHE A 14 5.39 7.53 -7.13
C PHE A 14 5.40 6.33 -6.18
N TYR A 15 4.43 6.29 -5.26
CA TYR A 15 4.07 5.05 -4.58
C TYR A 15 2.61 4.70 -4.85
N LYS A 16 2.33 3.40 -4.76
CA LYS A 16 0.97 2.87 -4.79
C LYS A 16 0.72 2.01 -3.56
N LEU A 17 -0.50 2.06 -3.08
CA LEU A 17 -1.03 1.24 -2.03
C LEU A 17 -1.99 0.22 -2.64
N GLU A 18 -1.79 -1.03 -2.26
CA GLU A 18 -2.57 -2.15 -2.76
C GLU A 18 -3.01 -3.04 -1.60
N TYR A 19 -4.16 -3.69 -1.76
CA TYR A 19 -4.66 -4.68 -0.83
C TYR A 19 -4.95 -6.01 -1.54
N GLY A 20 -4.96 -7.11 -0.80
CA GLY A 20 -5.36 -8.42 -1.30
C GLY A 20 -5.93 -9.28 -0.19
N ALA A 21 -6.81 -10.21 -0.55
CA ALA A 21 -7.44 -11.10 0.43
C ALA A 21 -6.46 -12.16 0.95
N GLY A 22 -6.51 -12.42 2.25
CA GLY A 22 -5.65 -13.37 2.96
C GLY A 22 -4.30 -12.79 3.37
N THR A 23 -3.48 -13.65 4.00
CA THR A 23 -2.13 -13.32 4.50
C THR A 23 -1.05 -13.33 3.41
N ASN A 24 -1.32 -14.01 2.29
CA ASN A 24 -0.44 -14.05 1.12
C ASN A 24 -1.26 -13.99 -0.18
N PRO A 25 -1.72 -12.81 -0.60
CA PRO A 25 -2.59 -12.67 -1.76
C PRO A 25 -1.85 -12.95 -3.07
N GLY A 26 -2.44 -13.77 -3.94
CA GLY A 26 -1.99 -13.94 -5.33
C GLY A 26 -2.42 -12.80 -6.25
N VAL A 27 -3.41 -11.99 -5.84
CA VAL A 27 -3.94 -10.85 -6.58
C VAL A 27 -3.97 -9.62 -5.67
N TRP A 28 -3.56 -8.48 -6.23
CA TRP A 28 -3.48 -7.21 -5.53
C TRP A 28 -4.33 -6.15 -6.24
N SER A 29 -5.13 -5.43 -5.47
CA SER A 29 -6.01 -4.37 -5.94
C SER A 29 -5.48 -3.02 -5.47
N TYR A 30 -5.30 -2.09 -6.41
CA TYR A 30 -4.96 -0.70 -6.12
C TYR A 30 -6.11 0.00 -5.38
N PHE A 31 -5.79 0.85 -4.41
CA PHE A 31 -6.80 1.67 -3.74
C PHE A 31 -6.39 3.13 -3.52
N ASP A 32 -5.09 3.43 -3.45
CA ASP A 32 -4.59 4.79 -3.23
C ASP A 32 -3.11 4.88 -3.64
N GLY A 33 -2.57 6.08 -3.80
CA GLY A 33 -1.20 6.31 -4.24
C GLY A 33 -0.94 7.78 -4.56
N ARG A 34 0.32 8.20 -4.49
CA ARG A 34 0.73 9.59 -4.76
C ARG A 34 2.10 9.66 -5.40
N ASP A 35 2.35 10.78 -6.06
CA ASP A 35 3.61 11.17 -6.69
C ASP A 35 4.43 12.15 -5.81
N GLN A 36 4.04 12.36 -4.55
CA GLN A 36 4.89 13.01 -3.54
C GLN A 36 5.39 12.00 -2.51
N PRO A 37 6.67 12.04 -2.13
CA PRO A 37 7.21 11.20 -1.06
C PRO A 37 6.58 11.55 0.29
N VAL A 38 6.45 10.55 1.16
CA VAL A 38 5.89 10.71 2.52
C VAL A 38 6.83 10.06 3.52
N GLN A 39 7.13 10.73 4.62
CA GLN A 39 7.99 10.21 5.68
C GLN A 39 7.25 10.27 7.02
N GLY A 40 6.94 9.12 7.61
CA GLY A 40 6.23 9.02 8.89
C GLY A 40 4.82 9.62 8.89
N GLY A 41 4.14 9.60 7.75
CA GLY A 41 2.86 10.28 7.55
C GLY A 41 1.78 9.38 6.95
N GLN A 42 0.63 9.97 6.65
CA GLN A 42 -0.46 9.24 5.99
C GLN A 42 -0.12 9.00 4.53
N LEU A 43 -0.06 7.71 4.15
CA LEU A 43 0.14 7.27 2.78
C LEU A 43 -1.19 7.20 2.00
N GLY A 44 -2.28 6.90 2.67
CA GLY A 44 -3.59 6.80 2.03
C GLY A 44 -4.69 6.32 2.96
N VAL A 45 -5.89 6.13 2.42
CA VAL A 45 -7.05 5.65 3.18
C VAL A 45 -7.69 4.45 2.49
N LEU A 46 -7.63 3.28 3.13
CA LEU A 46 -8.37 2.11 2.69
C LEU A 46 -9.85 2.23 3.09
N ASN A 47 -10.77 2.15 2.13
CA ASN A 47 -12.21 2.08 2.41
C ASN A 47 -12.62 0.65 2.86
N ALA A 48 -12.24 0.28 4.08
CA ALA A 48 -12.50 -1.04 4.64
C ALA A 48 -13.99 -1.39 4.75
N GLY A 49 -14.88 -0.40 4.87
CA GLY A 49 -16.34 -0.64 4.94
C GLY A 49 -16.95 -1.11 3.61
N ALA A 50 -16.22 -1.02 2.51
CA ALA A 50 -16.62 -1.56 1.21
C ALA A 50 -16.14 -3.01 0.98
N LEU A 51 -15.41 -3.59 1.94
CA LEU A 51 -14.87 -4.94 1.85
C LEU A 51 -15.63 -5.87 2.81
N PRO A 52 -15.88 -7.14 2.42
CA PRO A 52 -16.40 -8.13 3.34
C PRO A 52 -15.47 -8.32 4.56
N PRO A 53 -16.01 -8.75 5.73
CA PRO A 53 -15.19 -9.15 6.85
C PRO A 53 -14.20 -10.26 6.47
N GLY A 54 -12.97 -10.16 6.98
CA GLY A 54 -11.91 -11.11 6.67
C GLY A 54 -10.51 -10.56 6.89
N VAL A 55 -9.52 -11.41 6.68
CA VAL A 55 -8.10 -11.04 6.74
C VAL A 55 -7.67 -10.52 5.38
N TYR A 56 -7.02 -9.35 5.36
CA TYR A 56 -6.46 -8.74 4.17
C TYR A 56 -5.00 -8.39 4.41
N SER A 57 -4.19 -8.47 3.36
CA SER A 57 -2.85 -7.90 3.34
C SER A 57 -2.88 -6.56 2.63
N VAL A 58 -2.16 -5.58 3.16
CA VAL A 58 -1.95 -4.26 2.57
C VAL A 58 -0.47 -4.09 2.31
N ARG A 59 -0.10 -3.56 1.15
CA ARG A 59 1.29 -3.25 0.83
C ARG A 59 1.45 -1.86 0.25
N VAL A 60 2.64 -1.30 0.44
CA VAL A 60 3.14 -0.12 -0.25
C VAL A 60 4.22 -0.53 -1.24
N VAL A 61 4.09 -0.06 -2.48
CA VAL A 61 5.09 -0.25 -3.54
C VAL A 61 5.59 1.12 -3.94
N VAL A 62 6.88 1.37 -3.74
CA VAL A 62 7.54 2.61 -4.17
C VAL A 62 8.18 2.34 -5.53
N VAL A 63 7.86 3.16 -6.52
CA VAL A 63 8.34 3.04 -7.89
C VAL A 63 9.30 4.19 -8.17
N ASP A 64 10.47 3.85 -8.71
CA ASP A 64 11.47 4.83 -9.12
C ASP A 64 11.25 5.31 -10.56
N THR A 65 11.97 6.35 -10.97
CA THR A 65 11.86 6.93 -12.32
C THR A 65 12.27 5.99 -13.45
N SER A 66 12.95 4.88 -13.14
CA SER A 66 13.29 3.81 -14.10
C SER A 66 12.18 2.77 -14.20
N GLY A 67 11.12 2.88 -13.40
CA GLY A 67 10.03 1.91 -13.28
C GLY A 67 10.36 0.72 -12.38
N ASN A 68 11.52 0.72 -11.70
CA ASN A 68 11.89 -0.34 -10.76
C ASN A 68 11.25 -0.08 -9.39
N PHE A 69 11.06 -1.15 -8.63
CA PHE A 69 10.54 -1.08 -7.27
C PHE A 69 11.24 -2.12 -6.38
N PRO A 70 11.66 -1.76 -5.15
CA PRO A 70 12.16 -2.73 -4.19
C PRO A 70 11.05 -3.68 -3.73
N PRO A 71 11.40 -4.79 -3.04
CA PRO A 71 10.41 -5.65 -2.39
C PRO A 71 9.39 -4.82 -1.58
N PRO A 72 8.08 -4.95 -1.85
CA PRO A 72 7.06 -4.16 -1.18
C PRO A 72 7.03 -4.41 0.33
N CYS A 73 6.82 -3.34 1.11
CA CYS A 73 6.50 -3.50 2.52
C CYS A 73 5.02 -3.89 2.66
N GLN A 74 4.76 -5.01 3.36
CA GLN A 74 3.42 -5.57 3.55
C GLN A 74 3.09 -5.70 5.03
N THR A 75 1.82 -5.51 5.37
CA THR A 75 1.24 -5.85 6.68
C THR A 75 -0.13 -6.51 6.50
N THR A 76 -0.62 -7.15 7.56
CA THR A 76 -1.92 -7.82 7.58
C THR A 76 -2.88 -7.06 8.49
N ILE A 77 -4.13 -6.95 8.05
CA ILE A 77 -5.24 -6.33 8.76
C ILE A 77 -6.41 -7.31 8.83
N GLU A 78 -7.23 -7.19 9.88
CA GLU A 78 -8.47 -7.95 10.02
C GLU A 78 -9.64 -6.96 9.95
N ILE A 79 -10.56 -7.18 9.02
CA ILE A 79 -11.81 -6.43 8.88
C ILE A 79 -12.90 -7.27 9.56
N ARG A 80 -13.65 -6.64 10.47
CA ARG A 80 -14.72 -7.28 11.24
C ARG A 80 -16.07 -6.63 10.96
#